data_AF-A0A7W6WLV3-F1
#
_entry.id   AF-A0A7W6WLV3-F1
#
_cell.length_a   1.000
_cell.length_b   1.000
_cell.length_c   1.000
_cell.angle_alpha   90.00
_cell.angle_beta   90.00
_cell.angle_gamma   90.00
#
_symmetry.space_group_name_H-M   'P 1'
#
loop_
_entity.id
_entity.type
_entity.pdbx_description
1 polymer ?
#
loop_
_entity_poly.entity_id
_entity_poly.type
_entity_poly.pdbx_seq_one_letter_code
_entity_poly.pdbx_strand_id
1 'polypeptide(L)'
;MLSLAEYRPRADRLADHLPWAALAGPGIVLNKDGSFQRTVRFRGPDLESATEAELVGLCARANNVLRRLGSGWALFFEAERRPAPHYPASDFPDPVSALVDAERRAAFEGGRPAFESAYHLTLVFLPPPDSQAQAEAALLEREHPAGGRNWPRERARFVEETDRILDLLAGVLPEVRTLDDAETLTALHGTISTKRHPVAVPDVPMYLDCVLVDTPLTGGLEPMLGSAHLRTVTVLGFPGMTRPGVLDFGYRLVTRFLPLDKTQATRALTRLRRQWFAKRKSITVMLREVLTNEPVPLLDSDADNKVVDADVALQAPASGLGPDAIL
;
A
#
# COMPACT_ATOMS: atom_id res chain seq x y z
N MET A 1 9.43 13.67 -20.06
CA MET A 1 9.54 12.45 -20.89
C MET A 1 9.13 12.81 -22.31
N LEU A 2 9.86 12.33 -23.32
CA LEU A 2 9.48 12.54 -24.73
C LEU A 2 8.14 11.84 -25.00
N SER A 3 7.24 12.50 -25.74
CA SER A 3 5.99 11.87 -26.18
C SER A 3 6.31 10.81 -27.22
N LEU A 4 6.23 9.54 -26.83
CA LEU A 4 6.44 8.40 -27.75
C LEU A 4 5.18 8.03 -28.52
N ALA A 5 4.06 8.75 -28.32
CA ALA A 5 2.76 8.41 -28.93
C ALA A 5 2.80 8.34 -30.47
N GLU A 6 3.66 9.14 -31.10
CA GLU A 6 3.87 9.12 -32.57
C GLU A 6 4.58 7.84 -33.05
N TYR A 7 5.46 7.27 -32.24
CA TYR A 7 6.24 6.07 -32.59
C TYR A 7 5.61 4.79 -32.04
N ARG A 8 4.86 4.90 -30.94
CA ARG A 8 4.24 3.78 -30.24
C ARG A 8 2.96 4.24 -29.50
N PRO A 9 1.77 3.99 -30.07
CA PRO A 9 0.51 4.48 -29.52
C PRO A 9 -0.05 3.65 -28.35
N ARG A 10 0.49 2.44 -28.08
CA ARG A 10 0.06 1.58 -26.96
C ARG A 10 1.27 1.08 -26.18
N ALA A 11 1.14 1.10 -24.85
CA ALA A 11 2.03 0.38 -23.95
C ALA A 11 1.93 -1.13 -24.22
N ASP A 12 3.07 -1.78 -24.45
CA ASP A 12 3.14 -3.22 -24.69
C ASP A 12 4.25 -3.91 -23.87
N ARG A 13 5.06 -3.13 -23.12
CA ARG A 13 6.11 -3.62 -22.24
C ARG A 13 5.78 -3.30 -20.79
N LEU A 14 6.29 -4.13 -19.89
CA LEU A 14 6.18 -3.90 -18.45
C LEU A 14 6.70 -2.50 -18.05
N ALA A 15 7.84 -2.07 -18.59
CA ALA A 15 8.44 -0.75 -18.35
C ALA A 15 7.48 0.42 -18.64
N ASP A 16 6.60 0.29 -19.65
CA ASP A 16 5.64 1.32 -20.02
C ASP A 16 4.57 1.51 -18.93
N HIS A 17 4.31 0.48 -18.12
CA HIS A 17 3.33 0.49 -17.02
C HIS A 17 3.93 0.89 -15.68
N LEU A 18 5.27 0.88 -15.54
CA LEU A 18 5.92 1.18 -14.27
C LEU A 18 5.98 2.69 -14.02
N PRO A 19 5.70 3.14 -12.79
CA PRO A 19 5.69 4.57 -12.48
C PRO A 19 7.08 5.13 -12.20
N TRP A 20 8.10 4.31 -11.92
CA TRP A 20 9.38 4.78 -11.39
C TRP A 20 10.24 5.47 -12.47
N ALA A 21 10.56 6.75 -12.28
CA ALA A 21 11.37 7.51 -13.22
C ALA A 21 12.84 7.59 -12.79
N ALA A 22 13.12 8.00 -11.55
CA ALA A 22 14.48 8.27 -11.08
C ALA A 22 14.60 8.18 -9.55
N LEU A 23 15.82 8.02 -9.03
CA LEU A 23 16.07 8.34 -7.62
C LEU A 23 16.23 9.86 -7.50
N ALA A 24 15.40 10.47 -6.67
CA ALA A 24 15.42 11.90 -6.41
C ALA A 24 16.14 12.27 -5.11
N GLY A 25 16.65 11.29 -4.37
CA GLY A 25 17.40 11.42 -3.11
C GLY A 25 17.54 10.06 -2.45
N PRO A 26 18.24 9.96 -1.31
CA PRO A 26 18.49 8.67 -0.63
C PRO A 26 17.20 7.90 -0.32
N GLY A 27 16.98 6.78 -1.00
CA GLY A 27 15.77 5.94 -0.89
C GLY A 27 14.48 6.59 -1.39
N ILE A 28 14.57 7.74 -2.08
CA ILE A 28 13.41 8.49 -2.59
C ILE A 28 13.31 8.31 -4.09
N VAL A 29 12.17 7.78 -4.55
CA VAL A 29 11.87 7.61 -5.98
C VAL A 29 10.96 8.73 -6.45
N LEU A 30 11.31 9.33 -7.58
CA LEU A 30 10.41 10.19 -8.36
C LEU A 30 9.67 9.34 -9.38
N ASN A 31 8.36 9.43 -9.37
CA ASN A 31 7.51 8.76 -10.34
C ASN A 31 7.23 9.64 -11.56
N LYS A 32 6.85 9.01 -12.68
CA LYS A 32 6.56 9.63 -13.97
C LYS A 32 5.38 10.62 -13.92
N ASP A 33 4.48 10.44 -12.95
CA ASP A 33 3.35 11.34 -12.70
C ASP A 33 3.72 12.55 -11.83
N GLY A 34 4.99 12.66 -11.40
CA GLY A 34 5.47 13.72 -10.52
C GLY A 34 5.26 13.46 -9.03
N SER A 35 4.75 12.28 -8.65
CA SER A 35 4.69 11.87 -7.24
C SER A 35 6.06 11.46 -6.71
N PHE A 36 6.27 11.67 -5.41
CA PHE A 36 7.41 11.12 -4.68
C PHE A 36 7.00 9.84 -3.97
N GLN A 37 7.93 8.90 -3.87
CA GLN A 37 7.75 7.61 -3.24
C GLN A 37 8.92 7.32 -2.30
N ARG A 38 8.63 6.77 -1.12
CA ARG A 38 9.62 6.25 -0.16
C ARG A 38 9.14 4.92 0.37
N THR A 39 10.01 3.91 0.36
CA THR A 39 9.71 2.57 0.88
C THR A 39 10.55 2.31 2.12
N VAL A 40 9.91 1.75 3.15
CA VAL A 40 10.57 1.32 4.39
C VAL A 40 10.27 -0.14 4.66
N ARG A 41 11.20 -0.82 5.32
CA ARG A 41 10.95 -2.15 5.88
C ARG A 41 10.43 -1.97 7.31
N PHE A 42 9.45 -2.77 7.69
CA PHE A 42 8.98 -2.79 9.06
C PHE A 42 8.74 -4.22 9.55
N ARG A 43 8.52 -4.38 10.85
CA ARG A 43 8.07 -5.63 11.47
C ARG A 43 6.97 -5.31 12.47
N GLY A 44 5.86 -6.03 12.37
CA GLY A 44 4.80 -6.00 13.38
C GLY A 44 5.19 -6.78 14.65
N PRO A 45 4.39 -6.71 15.72
CA PRO A 45 4.59 -7.58 16.88
C PRO A 45 4.42 -9.05 16.48
N ASP A 46 5.00 -9.95 17.28
CA ASP A 46 4.75 -11.38 17.13
C ASP A 46 3.30 -11.70 17.44
N LEU A 47 2.54 -12.10 16.42
CA LEU A 47 1.11 -12.36 16.52
C LEU A 47 0.80 -13.61 17.36
N GLU A 48 1.76 -14.53 17.54
CA GLU A 48 1.58 -15.71 18.40
C GLU A 48 1.67 -15.38 19.89
N SER A 49 2.40 -14.30 20.22
CA SER A 49 2.67 -13.87 21.60
C SER A 49 1.87 -12.63 22.02
N ALA A 50 1.38 -11.84 21.07
CA ALA A 50 0.68 -10.59 21.35
C ALA A 50 -0.73 -10.84 21.90
N THR A 51 -1.08 -10.13 22.98
CA THR A 51 -2.43 -10.12 23.53
C THR A 51 -3.37 -9.25 22.68
N GLU A 52 -4.67 -9.53 22.74
CA GLU A 52 -5.68 -8.73 22.04
C GLU A 52 -5.61 -7.23 22.42
N ALA A 53 -5.39 -6.93 23.70
CA ALA A 53 -5.27 -5.55 24.19
C ALA A 53 -4.04 -4.83 23.62
N GLU A 54 -2.91 -5.53 23.48
CA GLU A 54 -1.70 -4.98 22.84
C GLU A 54 -1.93 -4.69 21.36
N LEU A 55 -2.60 -5.61 20.64
CA LEU A 55 -2.93 -5.43 19.24
C LEU A 55 -3.89 -4.24 19.04
N VAL A 56 -4.95 -4.14 19.84
CA VAL A 56 -5.89 -3.00 19.80
C VAL A 56 -5.16 -1.69 20.09
N GLY A 57 -4.30 -1.67 21.11
CA GLY A 57 -3.50 -0.50 21.46
C GLY A 57 -2.52 -0.10 20.35
N LEU A 58 -1.88 -1.07 19.70
CA LEU A 58 -1.01 -0.86 18.54
C LEU A 58 -1.80 -0.26 17.37
N CYS A 59 -2.93 -0.86 17.00
CA CYS A 59 -3.79 -0.39 15.93
C CYS A 59 -4.24 1.06 16.18
N ALA A 60 -4.65 1.38 17.41
CA ALA A 60 -5.06 2.74 17.77
C ALA A 60 -3.90 3.75 17.63
N ARG A 61 -2.67 3.38 18.05
CA ARG A 61 -1.50 4.25 17.88
C ARG A 61 -1.12 4.42 16.41
N ALA A 62 -1.06 3.33 15.65
CA ALA A 62 -0.78 3.38 14.22
C ALA A 62 -1.81 4.25 13.48
N ASN A 63 -3.10 4.06 13.77
CA ASN A 63 -4.18 4.89 13.23
C ASN A 63 -3.99 6.39 13.55
N ASN A 64 -3.56 6.73 14.75
CA ASN A 64 -3.27 8.13 15.12
C ASN A 64 -2.08 8.75 14.36
N VAL A 65 -1.14 7.93 13.89
CA VAL A 65 -0.08 8.39 12.98
C VAL A 65 -0.67 8.60 11.59
N LEU A 66 -1.36 7.60 11.06
CA LEU A 66 -1.83 7.57 9.67
C LEU A 66 -2.95 8.60 9.39
N ARG A 67 -3.81 8.90 10.36
CA ARG A 67 -4.91 9.88 10.21
C ARG A 67 -4.45 11.31 9.91
N ARG A 68 -3.16 11.60 10.09
CA ARG A 68 -2.56 12.91 9.79
C ARG A 68 -2.40 13.12 8.28
N LEU A 69 -2.35 12.02 7.53
CA LEU A 69 -2.27 12.05 6.09
C LEU A 69 -3.63 12.42 5.50
N GLY A 70 -3.58 13.29 4.50
CA GLY A 70 -4.76 13.78 3.77
C GLY A 70 -4.71 13.41 2.31
N SER A 71 -5.51 14.09 1.51
CA SER A 71 -5.58 13.87 0.07
C SER A 71 -4.21 14.07 -0.60
N GLY A 72 -3.93 13.29 -1.64
CA GLY A 72 -2.64 13.31 -2.35
C GLY A 72 -1.61 12.31 -1.81
N TRP A 73 -1.85 11.75 -0.62
CA TRP A 73 -1.08 10.61 -0.14
C TRP A 73 -1.70 9.28 -0.56
N ALA A 74 -0.84 8.28 -0.75
CA ALA A 74 -1.21 6.88 -0.87
C ALA A 74 -0.21 6.04 -0.08
N LEU A 75 -0.72 5.02 0.60
CA LEU A 75 0.10 4.07 1.36
C LEU A 75 -0.13 2.67 0.81
N PHE A 76 0.95 1.92 0.65
CA PHE A 76 0.92 0.53 0.25
C PHE A 76 1.60 -0.29 1.34
N PHE A 77 0.82 -1.08 2.06
CA PHE A 77 1.30 -2.06 3.01
C PHE A 77 1.49 -3.38 2.27
N GLU A 78 2.71 -3.85 2.20
CA GLU A 78 3.07 -5.09 1.53
C GLU A 78 3.51 -6.11 2.56
N ALA A 79 2.96 -7.32 2.46
CA ALA A 79 3.42 -8.50 3.16
C ALA A 79 3.76 -9.57 2.13
N GLU A 80 5.05 -9.86 1.97
CA GLU A 80 5.56 -10.93 1.12
C GLU A 80 5.94 -12.12 2.00
N ARG A 81 5.22 -13.23 1.86
CA ARG A 81 5.58 -14.52 2.43
C ARG A 81 6.30 -15.33 1.37
N ARG A 82 7.59 -15.61 1.58
CA ARG A 82 8.46 -16.29 0.61
C ARG A 82 9.04 -17.58 1.18
N PRO A 83 9.27 -18.62 0.34
CA PRO A 83 9.95 -19.82 0.79
C PRO A 83 11.33 -19.49 1.36
N ALA A 84 11.66 -20.06 2.51
CA ALA A 84 12.96 -20.01 3.15
C ALA A 84 13.58 -21.41 3.07
N PRO A 85 14.28 -21.76 1.97
CA PRO A 85 14.75 -23.13 1.74
C PRO A 85 15.96 -23.51 2.60
N HIS A 86 16.62 -22.53 3.24
CA HIS A 86 17.87 -22.73 3.96
C HIS A 86 17.75 -22.20 5.38
N TYR A 87 18.26 -22.98 6.34
CA TYR A 87 18.43 -22.54 7.71
C TYR A 87 19.60 -21.54 7.77
N PRO A 88 19.49 -20.41 8.48
CA PRO A 88 20.56 -19.43 8.56
C PRO A 88 21.82 -20.01 9.23
N ALA A 89 22.98 -19.59 8.76
CA ALA A 89 24.22 -19.84 9.49
C ALA A 89 24.24 -18.97 10.75
N SER A 90 24.48 -19.60 11.90
CA SER A 90 24.46 -18.96 13.21
C SER A 90 25.76 -19.27 13.95
N ASP A 91 26.39 -18.25 14.53
CA ASP A 91 27.56 -18.38 15.38
C ASP A 91 27.16 -18.14 16.84
N PHE A 92 27.42 -19.11 17.72
CA PHE A 92 27.10 -19.01 19.15
C PHE A 92 28.38 -18.98 20.00
N PRO A 93 28.41 -18.17 21.06
CA PRO A 93 29.59 -18.04 21.93
C PRO A 93 29.82 -19.26 22.83
N ASP A 94 28.83 -20.13 22.99
CA ASP A 94 28.87 -21.28 23.90
C ASP A 94 28.34 -22.57 23.24
N PRO A 95 28.81 -23.75 23.68
CA PRO A 95 28.45 -25.02 23.08
C PRO A 95 27.00 -25.46 23.35
N VAL A 96 26.34 -24.94 24.40
CA VAL A 96 24.96 -25.31 24.73
C VAL A 96 24.00 -24.64 23.75
N SER A 97 24.16 -23.34 23.52
CA SER A 97 23.39 -22.61 22.50
C SER A 97 23.62 -23.17 21.10
N ALA A 98 24.86 -23.55 20.77
CA ALA A 98 25.18 -24.22 19.51
C ALA A 98 24.46 -25.57 19.35
N LEU A 99 24.36 -26.37 20.42
CA LEU A 99 23.63 -27.63 20.40
C LEU A 99 22.12 -27.41 20.18
N VAL A 100 21.53 -26.41 20.85
CA VAL A 100 20.11 -26.05 20.66
C VAL A 100 19.83 -25.58 19.22
N ASP A 101 20.72 -24.79 18.62
CA ASP A 101 20.58 -24.39 17.21
C ASP A 101 20.72 -25.57 16.25
N ALA A 102 21.61 -26.52 16.54
CA ALA A 102 21.76 -27.74 15.74
C ALA A 102 20.47 -28.58 15.76
N GLU A 103 19.78 -28.69 16.90
CA GLU A 103 18.47 -29.34 16.99
C GLU A 103 17.40 -28.59 16.19
N ARG A 104 17.36 -27.25 16.29
CA ARG A 104 16.44 -26.42 15.49
C ARG A 104 16.67 -26.56 13.99
N ARG A 105 17.94 -26.60 13.57
CA ARG A 105 18.33 -26.83 12.19
C ARG A 105 17.86 -28.19 11.69
N ALA A 106 18.09 -29.25 12.47
CA ALA A 106 17.61 -30.59 12.13
C ALA A 106 16.07 -30.63 12.00
N ALA A 107 15.34 -29.96 12.89
CA ALA A 107 13.88 -29.87 12.83
C ALA A 107 13.39 -29.08 11.60
N PHE A 108 14.09 -28.01 11.23
CA PHE A 108 13.79 -27.21 10.04
C PHE A 108 14.02 -28.01 8.75
N GLU A 109 15.18 -28.66 8.63
CA GLU A 109 15.58 -29.41 7.44
C GLU A 109 14.73 -30.69 7.25
N GLY A 110 14.29 -31.32 8.34
CA GLY A 110 13.38 -32.47 8.31
C GLY A 110 11.89 -32.12 8.22
N GLY A 111 11.55 -30.84 8.23
CA GLY A 111 10.19 -30.34 8.41
C GLY A 111 9.42 -30.02 7.12
N ARG A 112 8.30 -29.30 7.28
CA ARG A 112 7.55 -28.71 6.17
C ARG A 112 8.34 -27.55 5.53
N PRO A 113 8.03 -27.16 4.28
CA PRO A 113 8.63 -25.99 3.67
C PRO A 113 8.50 -24.78 4.58
N ALA A 114 9.63 -24.20 4.97
CA ALA A 114 9.65 -23.02 5.79
C ALA A 114 9.42 -21.77 4.93
N PHE A 115 8.89 -20.73 5.58
CA PHE A 115 8.63 -19.45 4.94
C PHE A 115 9.11 -18.32 5.86
N GLU A 116 9.56 -17.25 5.24
CA GLU A 116 9.85 -16.00 5.91
C GLU A 116 8.93 -14.89 5.36
N SER A 117 8.59 -13.93 6.22
CA SER A 117 7.76 -12.79 5.85
C SER A 117 8.59 -11.52 5.83
N ALA A 118 8.53 -10.78 4.72
CA ALA A 118 9.08 -9.44 4.59
C ALA A 118 7.93 -8.43 4.48
N TYR A 119 7.99 -7.37 5.27
CA TYR A 119 6.98 -6.32 5.25
C TYR A 119 7.58 -5.00 4.79
N HIS A 120 6.90 -4.35 3.85
CA HIS A 120 7.27 -3.04 3.35
C HIS A 120 6.08 -2.08 3.45
N LEU A 121 6.37 -0.85 3.86
CA LEU A 121 5.43 0.26 3.76
C LEU A 121 5.98 1.24 2.73
N THR A 122 5.22 1.44 1.65
CA THR A 122 5.52 2.45 0.64
C THR A 122 4.59 3.64 0.81
N LEU A 123 5.17 4.81 1.10
CA LEU A 123 4.47 6.08 1.14
C LEU A 123 4.65 6.79 -0.20
N VAL A 124 3.55 7.23 -0.80
CA VAL A 124 3.54 7.99 -2.04
C VAL A 124 2.82 9.31 -1.80
N PHE A 125 3.41 10.41 -2.28
CA PHE A 125 2.81 11.74 -2.22
C PHE A 125 2.80 12.36 -3.60
N LEU A 126 1.60 12.66 -4.12
CA LEU A 126 1.41 13.46 -5.32
C LEU A 126 1.17 14.91 -4.90
N PRO A 127 2.15 15.81 -5.07
CA PRO A 127 1.96 17.20 -4.69
C PRO A 127 0.88 17.85 -5.58
N PRO A 128 0.08 18.80 -5.05
CA PRO A 128 -1.14 19.28 -5.68
C PRO A 128 -0.92 19.89 -7.08
N PRO A 129 -1.96 19.95 -7.93
CA PRO A 129 -1.86 20.61 -9.23
C PRO A 129 -1.47 22.09 -9.09
N ASP A 130 -0.77 22.63 -10.09
CA ASP A 130 -0.23 24.00 -10.05
C ASP A 130 -1.32 25.06 -9.82
N SER A 131 -2.52 24.86 -10.35
CA SER A 131 -3.65 25.77 -10.14
C SER A 131 -4.13 25.81 -8.69
N GLN A 132 -4.09 24.68 -7.99
CA GLN A 132 -4.43 24.61 -6.57
C GLN A 132 -3.32 25.23 -5.72
N ALA A 133 -2.05 24.95 -6.05
CA ALA A 133 -0.90 25.53 -5.35
C ALA A 133 -0.85 27.06 -5.49
N GLN A 134 -1.18 27.60 -6.66
CA GLN A 134 -1.27 29.05 -6.89
C GLN A 134 -2.40 29.70 -6.09
N ALA A 135 -3.58 29.07 -6.02
CA ALA A 135 -4.69 29.57 -5.22
C ALA A 135 -4.36 29.58 -3.71
N GLU A 136 -3.72 28.52 -3.20
CA GLU A 136 -3.26 28.47 -1.81
C GLU A 136 -2.19 29.53 -1.52
N ALA A 137 -1.24 29.75 -2.43
CA ALA A 137 -0.22 30.78 -2.27
C ALA A 137 -0.79 32.21 -2.28
N ALA A 138 -1.77 32.48 -3.14
CA ALA A 138 -2.46 33.77 -3.21
C ALA A 138 -3.25 34.09 -1.93
N LEU A 139 -3.86 33.07 -1.30
CA LEU A 139 -4.58 33.22 -0.03
C LEU A 139 -3.66 33.46 1.18
N LEU A 140 -2.39 33.04 1.10
CA LEU A 140 -1.40 33.17 2.17
C LEU A 140 -0.57 34.47 2.08
N GLU A 141 -0.90 35.40 1.16
CA GLU A 141 -0.17 36.65 0.90
C GLU A 141 1.37 36.48 0.83
N ARG A 142 1.84 35.32 0.38
CA ARG A 142 3.28 35.09 0.19
C ARG A 142 3.72 35.79 -1.09
N GLU A 143 4.75 36.62 -1.00
CA GLU A 143 5.39 37.24 -2.17
C GLU A 143 5.61 36.18 -3.25
N HIS A 144 5.10 36.46 -4.45
CA HIS A 144 5.27 35.60 -5.61
C HIS A 144 6.76 35.52 -5.95
N PRO A 145 7.44 34.37 -5.85
CA PRO A 145 8.60 34.18 -6.68
C PRO A 145 8.06 34.10 -8.11
N ALA A 146 8.44 35.05 -8.95
CA ALA A 146 8.27 34.91 -10.40
C ALA A 146 9.10 33.71 -10.88
N GLY A 147 8.54 32.50 -10.81
CA GLY A 147 9.26 31.27 -11.10
C GLY A 147 8.35 30.06 -10.97
N GLY A 148 8.58 29.05 -11.84
CA GLY A 148 7.80 27.82 -11.86
C GLY A 148 7.88 27.00 -10.56
N ARG A 149 7.19 25.84 -10.55
CA ARG A 149 7.08 24.95 -9.40
C ARG A 149 8.46 24.60 -8.80
N ASN A 150 8.62 24.83 -7.50
CA ASN A 150 9.87 24.55 -6.78
C ASN A 150 9.92 23.07 -6.34
N TRP A 151 10.30 22.20 -7.27
CA TRP A 151 10.43 20.75 -7.03
C TRP A 151 11.38 20.38 -5.88
N PRO A 152 12.56 21.02 -5.70
CA PRO A 152 13.40 20.77 -4.53
C PRO A 152 12.68 21.00 -3.20
N ARG A 153 11.82 22.03 -3.12
CA ARG A 153 11.02 22.31 -1.91
C ARG A 153 9.93 21.26 -1.69
N GLU A 154 9.23 20.83 -2.72
CA GLU A 154 8.24 19.76 -2.60
C GLU A 154 8.87 18.44 -2.15
N ARG A 155 10.06 18.12 -2.70
CA ARG A 155 10.85 16.97 -2.26
C ARG A 155 11.25 17.09 -0.80
N ALA A 156 11.76 18.25 -0.37
CA ALA A 156 12.15 18.49 1.02
C ALA A 156 10.95 18.29 1.98
N ARG A 157 9.78 18.85 1.62
CA ARG A 157 8.54 18.65 2.38
C ARG A 157 8.16 17.17 2.48
N PHE A 158 8.27 16.41 1.37
CA PHE A 158 8.00 14.98 1.38
C PHE A 158 8.94 14.22 2.31
N VAL A 159 10.24 14.52 2.27
CA VAL A 159 11.23 13.93 3.17
C VAL A 159 10.89 14.26 4.63
N GLU A 160 10.66 15.52 4.96
CA GLU A 160 10.31 15.96 6.33
C GLU A 160 9.02 15.33 6.86
N GLU A 161 8.00 15.17 6.01
CA GLU A 161 6.74 14.53 6.43
C GLU A 161 6.92 13.03 6.61
N THR A 162 7.64 12.36 5.69
CA THR A 162 7.92 10.93 5.82
C THR A 162 8.82 10.62 7.02
N ASP A 163 9.86 11.42 7.30
CA ASP A 163 10.69 11.26 8.50
C ASP A 163 9.83 11.35 9.76
N ARG A 164 8.97 12.36 9.87
CA ARG A 164 8.05 12.50 11.02
C ARG A 164 7.11 11.31 11.17
N ILE A 165 6.59 10.75 10.08
CA ILE A 165 5.73 9.56 10.13
C ILE A 165 6.52 8.35 10.60
N LEU A 166 7.74 8.16 10.09
CA LEU A 166 8.59 7.04 10.44
C LEU A 166 9.04 7.09 11.90
N ASP A 167 9.38 8.28 12.42
CA ASP A 167 9.69 8.48 13.83
C ASP A 167 8.50 8.09 14.74
N LEU A 168 7.29 8.48 14.34
CA LEU A 168 6.08 8.12 15.08
C LEU A 168 5.80 6.61 15.00
N LEU A 169 6.02 5.99 13.85
CA LEU A 169 5.87 4.54 13.68
C LEU A 169 6.95 3.76 14.44
N ALA A 170 8.17 4.27 14.55
CA ALA A 170 9.25 3.67 15.33
C ALA A 170 8.94 3.65 16.84
N GLY A 171 8.11 4.57 17.33
CA GLY A 171 7.57 4.54 18.70
C GLY A 171 6.45 3.51 18.92
N VAL A 172 5.98 2.86 17.85
CA VAL A 172 4.81 1.96 17.88
C VAL A 172 5.17 0.54 17.47
N LEU A 173 5.96 0.39 16.40
CA LEU A 173 6.36 -0.88 15.82
C LEU A 173 7.73 -1.32 16.35
N PRO A 174 7.96 -2.64 16.56
CA PRO A 174 9.25 -3.16 16.99
C PRO A 174 10.42 -2.78 16.09
N GLU A 175 10.22 -2.81 14.77
CA GLU A 175 11.25 -2.48 13.79
C GLU A 175 10.65 -1.64 12.66
N VAL A 176 11.26 -0.48 12.37
CA VAL A 176 10.99 0.34 11.20
C VAL A 176 12.32 0.89 10.71
N ARG A 177 12.66 0.63 9.44
CA ARG A 177 13.92 1.07 8.86
C ARG A 177 13.73 1.55 7.43
N THR A 178 14.34 2.69 7.13
CA THR A 178 14.42 3.22 5.78
C THR A 178 15.34 2.36 4.94
N LEU A 179 14.96 2.14 3.68
CA LEU A 179 15.82 1.49 2.69
C LEU A 179 16.80 2.52 2.13
N ASP A 180 18.04 2.11 1.91
CA ASP A 180 18.97 2.89 1.08
C ASP A 180 18.60 2.78 -0.42
N ASP A 181 19.40 3.40 -1.29
CA ASP A 181 19.15 3.40 -2.73
C ASP A 181 19.16 1.98 -3.32
N ALA A 182 20.16 1.16 -2.99
CA ALA A 182 20.29 -0.20 -3.53
C ALA A 182 19.18 -1.11 -3.01
N GLU A 183 18.85 -1.00 -1.73
CA GLU A 183 17.75 -1.72 -1.10
C GLU A 183 16.40 -1.32 -1.67
N THR A 184 16.21 -0.02 -1.95
CA THR A 184 15.00 0.49 -2.61
C THR A 184 14.86 -0.10 -4.00
N LEU A 185 15.90 -0.06 -4.82
CA LEU A 185 15.89 -0.67 -6.16
C LEU A 185 15.67 -2.18 -6.10
N THR A 186 16.27 -2.86 -5.13
CA THR A 186 16.09 -4.30 -4.88
C THR A 186 14.64 -4.63 -4.51
N ALA A 187 14.02 -3.83 -3.63
CA ALA A 187 12.62 -4.01 -3.24
C ALA A 187 11.70 -3.82 -4.45
N LEU A 188 11.91 -2.76 -5.25
CA LEU A 188 11.11 -2.48 -6.44
C LEU A 188 11.27 -3.56 -7.50
N HIS A 189 12.50 -3.99 -7.81
CA HIS A 189 12.74 -5.13 -8.71
C HIS A 189 12.00 -6.39 -8.23
N GLY A 190 12.03 -6.65 -6.93
CA GLY A 190 11.29 -7.75 -6.32
C GLY A 190 9.78 -7.71 -6.58
N THR A 191 9.19 -6.54 -6.85
CA THR A 191 7.76 -6.39 -7.20
C THR A 191 7.42 -6.77 -8.64
N ILE A 192 8.40 -6.73 -9.54
CA ILE A 192 8.20 -6.89 -10.99
C ILE A 192 9.00 -8.04 -11.60
N SER A 193 9.70 -8.81 -10.78
CA SER A 193 10.49 -9.96 -11.22
C SER A 193 10.20 -11.18 -10.35
N THR A 194 10.43 -12.37 -10.89
CA THR A 194 10.48 -13.62 -10.13
C THR A 194 11.89 -13.93 -9.62
N LYS A 195 12.90 -13.24 -10.16
CA LYS A 195 14.29 -13.36 -9.74
C LYS A 195 14.50 -12.47 -8.52
N ARG A 196 15.25 -12.96 -7.54
CA ARG A 196 15.57 -12.21 -6.31
C ARG A 196 17.08 -12.07 -6.23
N HIS A 197 17.56 -10.84 -6.33
CA HIS A 197 18.97 -10.51 -6.20
C HIS A 197 19.12 -9.04 -5.78
N PRO A 198 20.22 -8.67 -5.12
CA PRO A 198 20.54 -7.28 -4.87
C PRO A 198 20.70 -6.51 -6.20
N VAL A 199 20.16 -5.30 -6.25
CA VAL A 199 20.28 -4.39 -7.40
C VAL A 199 21.22 -3.26 -7.03
N ALA A 200 22.30 -3.11 -7.80
CA ALA A 200 23.22 -2.00 -7.65
C ALA A 200 22.60 -0.69 -8.16
N VAL A 201 23.00 0.43 -7.56
CA VAL A 201 22.59 1.76 -8.00
C VAL A 201 23.31 2.09 -9.32
N PRO A 202 22.59 2.42 -10.40
CA PRO A 202 23.24 2.82 -11.66
C PRO A 202 23.88 4.21 -11.51
N ASP A 203 24.97 4.45 -12.24
CA ASP A 203 25.70 5.73 -12.23
C ASP A 203 24.79 6.94 -12.51
N VAL A 204 23.82 6.73 -13.40
CA VAL A 204 22.73 7.68 -13.66
C VAL A 204 21.44 7.06 -13.13
N PRO A 205 20.93 7.50 -11.97
CA PRO A 205 19.75 6.91 -11.34
C PRO A 205 18.44 7.41 -11.98
N MET A 206 18.30 7.20 -13.28
CA MET A 206 17.16 7.59 -14.10
C MET A 206 16.76 6.46 -15.05
N TYR A 207 15.52 6.50 -15.52
CA TYR A 207 14.89 5.45 -16.31
C TYR A 207 14.78 4.13 -15.55
N LEU A 208 14.43 4.22 -14.25
CA LEU A 208 14.33 3.06 -13.36
C LEU A 208 13.30 2.04 -13.86
N ASP A 209 12.22 2.51 -14.49
CA ASP A 209 11.25 1.68 -15.20
C ASP A 209 11.87 0.78 -16.26
N CYS A 210 12.93 1.21 -16.92
CA CYS A 210 13.65 0.43 -17.92
C CYS A 210 14.77 -0.40 -17.30
N VAL A 211 15.50 0.16 -16.34
CA VAL A 211 16.68 -0.48 -15.73
C VAL A 211 16.27 -1.67 -14.85
N LEU A 212 15.14 -1.58 -14.14
CA LEU A 212 14.70 -2.63 -13.21
C LEU A 212 13.97 -3.78 -13.91
N VAL A 213 13.49 -3.61 -15.14
CA VAL A 213 12.70 -4.64 -15.82
C VAL A 213 13.62 -5.68 -16.46
N ASP A 214 13.57 -6.91 -15.92
CA ASP A 214 14.33 -8.06 -16.43
C ASP A 214 13.44 -9.23 -16.88
N THR A 215 12.12 -9.09 -16.72
CA THR A 215 11.14 -10.16 -16.88
C THR A 215 9.96 -9.67 -17.73
N PRO A 216 9.56 -10.40 -18.79
CA PRO A 216 8.42 -9.99 -19.60
C PRO A 216 7.11 -10.19 -18.84
N LEU A 217 6.15 -9.26 -19.04
CA LEU A 217 4.77 -9.41 -18.58
C LEU A 217 3.90 -9.78 -19.77
N THR A 218 3.31 -10.98 -19.74
CA THR A 218 2.28 -11.42 -20.69
C THR A 218 0.91 -11.17 -20.06
N GLY A 219 0.07 -10.38 -20.73
CA GLY A 219 -1.32 -10.15 -20.31
C GLY A 219 -2.29 -11.18 -20.88
N GLY A 220 -3.60 -10.90 -20.80
CA GLY A 220 -4.65 -11.75 -21.37
C GLY A 220 -5.35 -12.63 -20.35
N LEU A 221 -5.88 -13.77 -20.81
CA LEU A 221 -6.63 -14.72 -19.97
C LEU A 221 -5.75 -15.47 -18.97
N GLU A 222 -4.49 -15.72 -19.35
CA GLU A 222 -3.48 -16.40 -18.54
C GLU A 222 -2.30 -15.45 -18.33
N PRO A 223 -2.41 -14.45 -17.44
CA PRO A 223 -1.35 -13.48 -17.26
C PRO A 223 -0.12 -14.15 -16.64
N MET A 224 1.07 -13.85 -17.18
CA MET A 224 2.34 -14.43 -16.75
C MET A 224 3.40 -13.36 -16.54
N LEU A 225 4.20 -13.53 -15.49
CA LEU A 225 5.43 -12.79 -15.28
C LEU A 225 6.61 -13.74 -15.55
N GLY A 226 7.22 -13.60 -16.72
CA GLY A 226 8.19 -14.59 -17.22
C GLY A 226 7.50 -15.93 -17.41
N SER A 227 7.99 -16.95 -16.70
CA SER A 227 7.39 -18.30 -16.68
C SER A 227 6.39 -18.52 -15.54
N ALA A 228 6.18 -17.54 -14.66
CA ALA A 228 5.29 -17.68 -13.52
C ALA A 228 3.88 -17.17 -13.84
N HIS A 229 2.87 -17.98 -13.57
CA HIS A 229 1.48 -17.56 -13.72
C HIS A 229 1.12 -16.56 -12.62
N LEU A 230 0.57 -15.40 -13.01
CA LEU A 230 0.04 -14.42 -12.09
C LEU A 230 -1.43 -14.73 -11.81
N ARG A 231 -1.83 -14.77 -10.55
CA ARG A 231 -3.23 -14.86 -10.15
C ARG A 231 -3.52 -13.74 -9.16
N THR A 232 -4.38 -12.81 -9.55
CA THR A 232 -4.76 -11.68 -8.70
C THR A 232 -6.09 -12.00 -8.03
N VAL A 233 -6.12 -11.94 -6.71
CA VAL A 233 -7.33 -12.11 -5.91
C VAL A 233 -7.60 -10.79 -5.19
N THR A 234 -8.77 -10.20 -5.44
CA THR A 234 -9.22 -9.01 -4.73
C THR A 234 -10.22 -9.43 -3.66
N VAL A 235 -9.91 -9.13 -2.41
CA VAL A 235 -10.84 -9.33 -1.28
C VAL A 235 -11.82 -8.15 -1.25
N LEU A 236 -13.08 -8.41 -1.60
CA LEU A 236 -14.13 -7.37 -1.67
C LEU A 236 -14.89 -7.17 -0.35
N GLY A 237 -14.67 -8.06 0.62
CA GLY A 237 -15.23 -7.98 1.96
C GLY A 237 -14.42 -8.84 2.93
N PHE A 238 -14.37 -8.43 4.19
CA PHE A 238 -13.70 -9.20 5.23
C PHE A 238 -14.53 -10.45 5.56
N PRO A 239 -13.89 -11.61 5.76
CA PRO A 239 -14.61 -12.80 6.20
C PRO A 239 -15.18 -12.55 7.60
N GLY A 240 -16.35 -13.14 7.90
CA GLY A 240 -16.99 -13.00 9.23
C GLY A 240 -16.15 -13.55 10.38
N MET A 241 -15.12 -14.36 10.08
CA MET A 241 -14.08 -14.80 11.02
C MET A 241 -12.75 -14.94 10.28
N THR A 242 -11.68 -14.39 10.84
CA THR A 242 -10.29 -14.66 10.42
C THR A 242 -9.60 -15.52 11.48
N ARG A 243 -8.62 -16.32 11.05
CA ARG A 243 -7.66 -16.97 11.97
C ARG A 243 -6.25 -16.74 11.43
N PRO A 244 -5.23 -16.60 12.28
CA PRO A 244 -3.85 -16.55 11.79
C PRO A 244 -3.53 -17.79 10.93
N GLY A 245 -2.76 -17.59 9.85
CA GLY A 245 -2.25 -18.70 9.04
C GLY A 245 -3.24 -19.36 8.06
N VAL A 246 -4.32 -18.69 7.64
CA VAL A 246 -5.24 -19.26 6.61
C VAL A 246 -4.52 -19.60 5.29
N LEU A 247 -3.44 -18.88 4.95
CA LEU A 247 -2.68 -19.07 3.72
C LEU A 247 -1.33 -19.73 4.01
N ASP A 248 -1.17 -20.99 3.61
CA ASP A 248 0.06 -21.79 3.81
C ASP A 248 0.91 -21.92 2.54
N PHE A 249 0.91 -20.89 1.69
CA PHE A 249 1.72 -20.83 0.48
C PHE A 249 2.45 -19.49 0.36
N GLY A 250 3.37 -19.37 -0.59
CA GLY A 250 4.06 -18.11 -0.87
C GLY A 250 3.11 -17.11 -1.51
N TYR A 251 3.01 -15.90 -0.97
CA TYR A 251 2.13 -14.87 -1.50
C TYR A 251 2.74 -13.48 -1.30
N ARG A 252 2.25 -12.52 -2.09
CA ARG A 252 2.44 -11.09 -1.84
C ARG A 252 1.08 -10.44 -1.68
N LEU A 253 0.80 -9.98 -0.48
CA LEU A 253 -0.42 -9.23 -0.15
C LEU A 253 -0.09 -7.75 -0.16
N VAL A 254 -0.89 -6.97 -0.89
CA VAL A 254 -0.77 -5.51 -0.92
C VAL A 254 -2.10 -4.89 -0.48
N THR A 255 -2.06 -4.15 0.62
CA THR A 255 -3.18 -3.33 1.08
C THR A 255 -2.90 -1.88 0.73
N ARG A 256 -3.77 -1.29 -0.09
CA ARG A 256 -3.66 0.12 -0.48
C ARG A 256 -4.61 0.98 0.36
N PHE A 257 -4.05 1.97 1.04
CA PHE A 257 -4.81 2.98 1.77
C PHE A 257 -4.67 4.34 1.08
N LEU A 258 -5.80 4.98 0.80
CA LEU A 258 -5.89 6.31 0.19
C LEU A 258 -6.53 7.27 1.21
N PRO A 259 -5.72 7.96 2.03
CA PRO A 259 -6.25 8.96 2.94
C PRO A 259 -6.96 10.07 2.17
N LEU A 260 -8.09 10.52 2.71
CA LEU A 260 -8.90 11.59 2.15
C LEU A 260 -9.11 12.68 3.18
N ASP A 261 -9.01 13.93 2.75
CA ASP A 261 -9.42 15.04 3.59
C ASP A 261 -10.92 14.97 3.85
N LYS A 262 -11.38 15.55 4.95
CA LYS A 262 -12.78 15.54 5.38
C LYS A 262 -13.76 15.87 4.24
N THR A 263 -13.47 16.90 3.45
CA THR A 263 -14.33 17.32 2.33
C THR A 263 -14.41 16.28 1.22
N GLN A 264 -13.28 15.66 0.86
CA GLN A 264 -13.22 14.60 -0.15
C GLN A 264 -13.84 13.31 0.38
N ALA A 265 -13.59 12.95 1.64
CA ALA A 265 -14.19 11.80 2.32
C ALA A 265 -15.72 11.90 2.33
N THR A 266 -16.29 13.04 2.74
CA THR A 266 -17.76 13.24 2.73
C THR A 266 -18.33 13.11 1.32
N ARG A 267 -17.67 13.66 0.30
CA ARG A 267 -18.11 13.52 -1.11
C ARG A 267 -18.05 12.06 -1.57
N ALA A 268 -16.97 11.34 -1.26
CA ALA A 268 -16.79 9.94 -1.61
C ALA A 268 -17.86 9.06 -0.92
N LEU A 269 -18.06 9.24 0.38
CA LEU A 269 -19.09 8.53 1.16
C LEU A 269 -20.50 8.85 0.64
N THR A 270 -20.80 10.11 0.31
CA THR A 270 -22.11 10.48 -0.26
C THR A 270 -22.34 9.81 -1.62
N ARG A 271 -21.30 9.72 -2.45
CA ARG A 271 -21.36 9.01 -3.74
C ARG A 271 -21.56 7.51 -3.54
N LEU A 272 -20.81 6.90 -2.63
CA LEU A 272 -20.91 5.48 -2.30
C LEU A 272 -22.30 5.15 -1.76
N ARG A 273 -22.80 5.97 -0.83
CA ARG A 273 -24.17 5.92 -0.31
C ARG A 273 -25.17 5.95 -1.45
N ARG A 274 -25.11 6.95 -2.35
CA ARG A 274 -26.02 7.03 -3.51
C ARG A 274 -25.98 5.78 -4.39
N GLN A 275 -24.79 5.21 -4.62
CA GLN A 275 -24.63 3.98 -5.41
C GLN A 275 -25.30 2.78 -4.74
N TRP A 276 -25.12 2.59 -3.43
CA TRP A 276 -25.76 1.50 -2.70
C TRP A 276 -27.26 1.70 -2.53
N PHE A 277 -27.73 2.94 -2.31
CA PHE A 277 -29.16 3.26 -2.34
C PHE A 277 -29.81 2.97 -3.70
N ALA A 278 -29.12 3.25 -4.81
CA ALA A 278 -29.60 2.92 -6.15
C ALA A 278 -29.62 1.41 -6.41
N LYS A 279 -28.70 0.63 -5.81
CA LYS A 279 -28.74 -0.84 -5.85
C LYS A 279 -29.83 -1.43 -4.96
N ARG A 280 -30.10 -0.82 -3.80
CA ARG A 280 -31.17 -1.20 -2.85
C ARG A 280 -32.56 -1.10 -3.47
N LYS A 281 -32.79 -0.09 -4.31
CA LYS A 281 -34.06 0.09 -5.03
C LYS A 281 -33.82 -0.03 -6.53
N SER A 282 -33.97 -1.24 -7.08
CA SER A 282 -33.99 -1.42 -8.53
C SER A 282 -34.95 -0.40 -9.16
N ILE A 283 -34.57 0.24 -10.27
CA ILE A 283 -35.39 1.22 -10.99
C ILE A 283 -36.79 0.67 -11.29
N THR A 284 -36.89 -0.65 -11.52
CA THR A 284 -38.15 -1.38 -11.71
C THR A 284 -39.03 -1.44 -10.46
N VAL A 285 -38.44 -1.49 -9.25
CA VAL A 285 -39.16 -1.49 -7.97
C VAL A 285 -39.62 -0.08 -7.61
N MET A 286 -38.82 0.97 -7.86
CA MET A 286 -39.28 2.35 -7.72
C MET A 286 -40.45 2.69 -8.66
N LEU A 287 -40.35 2.27 -9.93
CA LEU A 287 -41.45 2.44 -10.89
C LEU A 287 -42.71 1.68 -10.47
N ARG A 288 -42.56 0.48 -9.89
CA ARG A 288 -43.69 -0.31 -9.40
C ARG A 288 -44.31 0.29 -8.14
N GLU A 289 -43.52 0.73 -7.15
CA GLU A 289 -44.02 1.40 -5.94
C GLU A 289 -44.84 2.67 -6.26
N VAL A 290 -44.36 3.48 -7.22
CA VAL A 290 -45.08 4.69 -7.67
C VAL A 290 -46.39 4.33 -8.40
N LEU A 291 -46.44 3.19 -9.08
CA LEU A 291 -47.64 2.72 -9.79
C LEU A 291 -48.63 1.96 -8.89
N THR A 292 -48.14 1.23 -7.88
CA THR A 292 -48.94 0.30 -7.07
C THR A 292 -49.17 0.74 -5.62
N ASN A 293 -48.52 1.80 -5.15
CA ASN A 293 -48.66 2.40 -3.81
C ASN A 293 -48.54 1.40 -2.63
N GLU A 294 -47.87 0.26 -2.86
CA GLU A 294 -47.62 -0.79 -1.88
C GLU A 294 -46.10 -0.97 -1.72
N PRO A 295 -45.54 -0.87 -0.50
CA PRO A 295 -44.11 -1.07 -0.28
C PRO A 295 -43.74 -2.55 -0.45
N VAL A 296 -42.79 -2.83 -1.36
CA VAL A 296 -42.35 -4.21 -1.65
C VAL A 296 -41.18 -4.59 -0.73
N PRO A 297 -41.22 -5.73 -0.03
CA PRO A 297 -40.19 -6.13 0.93
C PRO A 297 -39.04 -6.91 0.28
N LEU A 298 -38.53 -6.44 -0.87
CA LEU A 298 -37.35 -7.04 -1.51
C LEU A 298 -36.17 -6.09 -1.31
N LEU A 299 -35.63 -6.13 -0.09
CA LEU A 299 -34.45 -5.38 0.33
C LEU A 299 -33.23 -6.29 0.18
N ASP A 300 -32.25 -5.87 -0.62
CA ASP A 300 -30.91 -6.44 -0.60
C ASP A 300 -30.26 -6.09 0.75
N SER A 301 -30.15 -7.08 1.64
CA SER A 301 -29.63 -6.91 3.01
C SER A 301 -28.18 -6.44 3.02
N ASP A 302 -27.38 -6.81 2.02
CA ASP A 302 -25.98 -6.38 1.94
C ASP A 302 -25.88 -4.92 1.53
N ALA A 303 -26.73 -4.47 0.61
CA ALA A 303 -26.83 -3.06 0.27
C ALA A 303 -27.32 -2.22 1.46
N ASP A 304 -28.21 -2.76 2.30
CA ASP A 304 -28.68 -2.07 3.51
C ASP A 304 -27.57 -1.96 4.57
N ASN A 305 -26.82 -3.05 4.82
CA ASN A 305 -25.65 -3.03 5.68
C ASN A 305 -24.60 -2.02 5.21
N LYS A 306 -24.33 -1.92 3.89
CA LYS A 306 -23.39 -0.93 3.34
C LYS A 306 -23.90 0.51 3.39
N VAL A 307 -25.22 0.71 3.35
CA VAL A 307 -25.83 2.02 3.60
C VAL A 307 -25.65 2.41 5.07
N VAL A 308 -25.88 1.49 6.01
CA VAL A 308 -25.66 1.71 7.43
C VAL A 308 -24.18 1.99 7.73
N ASP A 309 -23.26 1.20 7.17
CA ASP A 309 -21.81 1.45 7.27
C ASP A 309 -21.44 2.85 6.78
N ALA A 310 -21.98 3.28 5.63
CA ALA A 310 -21.72 4.60 5.08
C ALA A 310 -22.32 5.72 5.94
N ASP A 311 -23.48 5.50 6.54
CA ASP A 311 -24.12 6.46 7.46
C ASP A 311 -23.37 6.55 8.80
N VAL A 312 -22.89 5.43 9.35
CA VAL A 312 -21.99 5.40 10.52
C VAL A 312 -20.69 6.14 10.21
N ALA A 313 -20.09 5.90 9.04
CA ALA A 313 -18.88 6.61 8.61
C ALA A 313 -19.10 8.13 8.41
N LEU A 314 -20.29 8.53 7.96
CA LEU A 314 -20.68 9.95 7.84
C LEU A 314 -20.99 10.58 9.20
N GLN A 315 -21.51 9.80 10.15
CA GLN A 315 -21.88 10.24 11.48
C GLN A 315 -20.69 10.31 12.43
N ALA A 316 -19.61 9.57 12.19
CA ALA A 316 -18.37 9.63 12.97
C ALA A 316 -17.73 11.03 12.88
N PRO A 317 -17.88 11.93 13.88
CA PRO A 317 -17.29 13.25 13.84
C PRO A 317 -15.93 13.18 14.54
N ALA A 318 -14.82 13.14 13.79
CA ALA A 318 -13.44 13.32 14.29
C ALA A 318 -12.95 12.44 15.47
N SER A 319 -13.76 11.52 15.98
CA SER A 319 -13.46 10.65 17.12
C SER A 319 -13.06 9.27 16.63
N GLY A 320 -11.90 9.18 15.96
CA GLY A 320 -11.20 7.93 15.69
C GLY A 320 -11.90 6.96 14.73
N LEU A 321 -11.17 6.51 13.71
CA LEU A 321 -11.54 5.25 13.05
C LEU A 321 -11.56 4.16 14.13
N GLY A 322 -12.67 3.40 14.20
CA GLY A 322 -12.81 2.27 15.12
C GLY A 322 -11.71 1.23 14.88
N PRO A 323 -11.45 0.35 15.88
CA PRO A 323 -10.35 -0.61 15.86
C PRO A 323 -10.35 -1.54 14.63
N ASP A 324 -11.49 -1.69 13.95
CA ASP A 324 -11.67 -2.60 12.81
C ASP A 324 -11.36 -1.97 11.43
N ALA A 325 -10.99 -0.69 11.37
CA ALA A 325 -10.84 0.02 10.09
C ALA A 325 -9.48 -0.17 9.40
N ILE A 326 -8.50 -0.79 10.07
CA ILE A 326 -7.18 -1.06 9.52
C ILE A 326 -6.75 -2.45 9.98
N LEU A 327 -7.36 -3.50 9.43
CA LEU A 327 -6.76 -4.83 9.24
C LEU A 327 -7.61 -5.63 8.24
#